data_AF-A0A8T9SDW3-F1
#
_entry.id   AF-A0A8T9SDW3-F1
#
_cell.length_a   1.000
_cell.length_b   1.000
_cell.length_c   1.000
_cell.angle_alpha   90.00
_cell.angle_beta   90.00
_cell.angle_gamma   90.00
#
_symmetry.space_group_name_H-M   'P 1'
#
loop_
_entity.id
_entity.type
_entity.pdbx_description
1 polymer ?
#
loop_
_entity_poly.entity_id
_entity_poly.type
_entity_poly.pdbx_seq_one_letter_code
_entity_poly.pdbx_strand_id
1 'polypeptide(L)'
;MASHATTEHTLTPGEIAKPNTGWIWKTFFVLVGITAIEFVFVFLMHPSTLRNSIFIVLTIMKAFFIVAEFMHLKHETKGLIWTILIPVALLIWLLVALITEGSFIGEVLQNMFK
;
A
#
# COMPACT_ATOMS: atom_id res chain seq x y z
N MET A 1 -57.76 -2.66 -24.72
CA MET A 1 -56.87 -1.50 -24.89
C MET A 1 -56.03 -1.40 -23.62
N ALA A 2 -54.80 -1.90 -23.66
CA ALA A 2 -53.91 -1.91 -22.51
C ALA A 2 -53.18 -0.57 -22.45
N SER A 3 -53.57 0.26 -21.50
CA SER A 3 -52.90 1.51 -21.15
C SER A 3 -51.55 1.16 -20.52
N HIS A 4 -50.50 1.10 -21.33
CA HIS A 4 -49.13 1.09 -20.82
C HIS A 4 -48.88 2.42 -20.13
N ALA A 5 -48.93 2.41 -18.80
CA ALA A 5 -48.45 3.49 -17.97
C ALA A 5 -46.93 3.62 -18.18
N THR A 6 -46.53 4.66 -18.91
CA THR A 6 -45.16 5.15 -18.91
C THR A 6 -44.85 5.62 -17.50
N THR A 7 -44.24 4.76 -16.69
CA THR A 7 -43.62 5.15 -15.43
C THR A 7 -42.40 5.99 -15.79
N GLU A 8 -42.63 7.28 -15.99
CA GLU A 8 -41.62 8.33 -15.99
C GLU A 8 -40.85 8.19 -14.66
N HIS A 9 -39.68 7.54 -14.72
CA HIS A 9 -38.72 7.53 -13.63
C HIS A 9 -38.21 8.97 -13.50
N THR A 10 -38.99 9.79 -12.79
CA THR A 10 -38.65 11.15 -12.41
C THR A 10 -37.33 11.07 -11.65
N LEU A 11 -36.24 11.34 -12.36
CA LEU A 11 -34.94 11.64 -11.79
C LEU A 11 -35.10 12.98 -11.08
N THR A 12 -35.70 12.97 -9.89
CA THR A 12 -35.44 14.01 -8.90
C THR A 12 -33.92 14.14 -8.84
N PRO A 13 -33.32 15.30 -9.18
CA PRO A 13 -31.90 15.51 -8.96
C PRO A 13 -31.71 15.60 -7.45
N GLY A 14 -31.72 14.44 -6.79
CA GLY A 14 -31.45 14.30 -5.38
C GLY A 14 -30.07 14.88 -5.14
N GLU A 15 -30.00 15.85 -4.23
CA GLU A 15 -28.78 16.51 -3.79
C GLU A 15 -27.62 15.51 -3.72
N ILE A 16 -26.62 15.71 -4.58
CA ILE A 16 -25.37 14.93 -4.52
C ILE A 16 -24.72 15.27 -3.19
N ALA A 17 -24.70 14.32 -2.26
CA ALA A 17 -24.06 14.48 -0.96
C ALA A 17 -22.62 14.96 -1.17
N LYS A 18 -22.25 16.09 -0.55
CA LYS A 18 -20.92 16.69 -0.74
C LYS A 18 -19.85 15.69 -0.28
N PRO A 19 -18.87 15.35 -1.13
CA PRO A 19 -17.85 14.36 -0.77
C PRO A 19 -17.03 14.84 0.42
N ASN A 20 -17.01 14.07 1.51
CA ASN A 20 -16.22 14.38 2.70
C ASN A 20 -14.73 14.07 2.46
N THR A 21 -14.03 14.99 1.82
CA THR A 21 -12.61 14.85 1.42
C THR A 21 -11.62 15.35 2.49
N GLY A 22 -12.10 15.89 3.61
CA GLY A 22 -11.23 16.56 4.58
C GLY A 22 -10.23 15.63 5.30
N TRP A 23 -10.61 14.37 5.52
CA TRP A 23 -9.71 13.39 6.15
C TRP A 23 -8.58 12.95 5.22
N ILE A 24 -8.86 12.86 3.91
CA ILE A 24 -7.87 12.51 2.88
C ILE A 24 -6.74 13.52 2.85
N TRP A 25 -7.08 14.82 2.88
CA TRP A 25 -6.10 15.89 2.91
C TRP A 25 -5.22 15.86 4.16
N LYS A 26 -5.79 15.51 5.33
CA LYS A 26 -4.99 15.35 6.55
C LYS A 26 -3.94 14.25 6.40
N THR A 27 -4.35 13.08 5.92
CA THR A 27 -3.44 11.94 5.73
C THR A 27 -2.38 12.23 4.69
N PHE A 28 -2.76 12.91 3.59
CA PHE A 28 -1.83 13.36 2.57
C PHE A 28 -0.70 14.20 3.18
N PHE A 29 -1.03 15.22 3.99
CA PHE A 29 0.01 16.06 4.62
C PHE A 29 0.88 15.29 5.63
N VAL A 30 0.31 14.33 6.37
CA VAL A 30 1.09 13.46 7.26
C VAL A 30 2.10 12.64 6.46
N LEU A 31 1.67 12.04 5.35
CA LEU A 31 2.54 11.24 4.49
C LEU A 31 3.62 12.08 3.82
N VAL A 32 3.27 13.27 3.33
CA VAL A 32 4.25 14.24 2.80
C VAL A 32 5.27 14.61 3.88
N GLY A 33 4.83 14.86 5.12
CA GLY A 33 5.72 15.17 6.24
C GLY A 33 6.70 14.03 6.53
N ILE A 34 6.20 12.78 6.63
CA ILE A 34 7.04 11.59 6.84
C ILE A 34 8.08 11.46 5.71
N THR A 35 7.66 11.61 4.46
CA THR A 35 8.54 11.48 3.29
C THR A 35 9.55 12.62 3.20
N ALA A 36 9.16 13.86 3.53
CA ALA A 36 10.11 14.97 3.60
C ALA A 36 11.19 14.72 4.67
N ILE A 37 10.80 14.19 5.84
CA ILE A 37 11.73 13.81 6.90
C ILE A 37 12.67 12.69 6.43
N GLU A 38 12.16 11.67 5.73
CA GLU A 38 12.98 10.60 5.13
C GLU A 38 14.06 11.20 4.20
N PHE A 39 13.69 12.12 3.31
CA PHE A 39 14.64 12.78 2.43
C PHE A 39 15.69 13.59 3.21
N VAL A 40 15.27 14.37 4.21
CA VAL A 40 16.20 15.14 5.05
C VAL A 40 17.23 14.24 5.71
N PHE A 41 16.83 13.09 6.28
CA PHE A 41 17.77 12.14 6.88
C PHE A 41 18.73 11.52 5.85
N VAL A 42 18.25 11.23 4.64
CA VAL A 42 19.10 10.69 3.57
C VAL A 42 20.16 11.71 3.12
N PHE A 43 19.81 12.99 3.03
CA PHE A 43 20.74 14.05 2.61
C PHE A 43 21.69 14.52 3.71
N LEU A 44 21.26 14.53 4.98
CA LEU A 44 22.08 15.01 6.09
C LEU A 44 22.93 13.92 6.75
N MET A 45 22.49 12.66 6.71
CA MET A 45 23.18 11.55 7.37
C MET A 45 23.95 10.69 6.35
N HIS A 46 25.24 10.49 6.60
CA HIS A 46 26.08 9.61 5.78
C HIS A 46 25.57 8.16 5.83
N PRO A 47 25.78 7.34 4.78
CA PRO A 47 25.45 5.92 4.80
C PRO A 47 25.98 5.22 6.06
N SER A 48 25.04 4.78 6.90
CA SER A 48 25.29 4.11 8.17
C SER A 48 24.10 3.20 8.48
N THR A 49 24.34 2.14 9.24
CA THR A 49 23.31 1.19 9.68
C THR A 49 22.15 1.89 10.40
N LEU A 50 22.45 2.96 11.15
CA LEU A 50 21.46 3.77 11.88
C LEU A 50 20.52 4.49 10.90
N ARG A 51 21.07 5.09 9.84
CA ARG A 51 20.26 5.74 8.80
C ARG A 51 19.32 4.74 8.12
N ASN A 52 19.85 3.56 7.82
CA ASN A 52 19.10 2.51 7.14
C ASN A 52 17.95 1.99 8.01
N SER A 53 18.18 1.81 9.32
CA SER A 53 17.12 1.35 10.23
C SER A 53 16.01 2.39 10.39
N ILE A 54 16.34 3.68 10.53
CA ILE A 54 15.35 4.77 10.58
C ILE A 54 14.51 4.79 9.30
N PHE A 55 15.15 4.70 8.14
CA PHE A 55 14.46 4.73 6.86
C PHE A 55 13.49 3.56 6.71
N ILE A 56 13.90 2.35 7.10
CA ILE A 56 13.04 1.17 7.10
C ILE A 56 11.81 1.39 8.00
N VAL A 57 12.00 1.89 9.22
CA VAL A 57 10.90 2.13 10.16
C VAL A 57 9.93 3.19 9.64
N LEU A 58 10.43 4.32 9.15
CA LEU A 58 9.59 5.39 8.58
C LEU A 58 8.82 4.91 7.35
N THR A 59 9.44 4.09 6.50
CA THR A 59 8.79 3.53 5.32
C THR A 59 7.68 2.54 5.69
N ILE A 60 7.87 1.71 6.73
CA ILE A 60 6.81 0.82 7.25
C ILE A 60 5.64 1.65 7.82
N MET A 61 5.94 2.70 8.61
CA MET A 61 4.89 3.58 9.13
C MET A 61 4.08 4.23 8.00
N LYS A 62 4.77 4.76 6.97
CA LYS A 62 4.14 5.28 5.75
C LYS A 62 3.21 4.26 5.10
N ALA A 63 3.67 3.03 4.90
CA ALA A 63 2.88 1.97 4.30
C ALA A 63 1.60 1.69 5.10
N PHE A 64 1.70 1.67 6.44
CA PHE A 64 0.54 1.51 7.30
C PHE A 64 -0.50 2.64 7.11
N PHE A 65 -0.08 3.91 7.08
CA PHE A 65 -0.98 5.04 6.85
C PHE A 65 -1.65 5.00 5.47
N ILE A 66 -0.92 4.58 4.42
CA ILE A 66 -1.49 4.43 3.08
C ILE A 66 -2.58 3.35 3.08
N VAL A 67 -2.27 2.17 3.65
CA VAL A 67 -3.19 1.03 3.66
C VAL A 67 -4.41 1.31 4.55
N ALA A 68 -4.23 1.94 5.71
CA ALA A 68 -5.34 2.23 6.61
C ALA A 68 -6.32 3.25 6.03
N GLU A 69 -5.81 4.32 5.43
CA GLU A 69 -6.59 5.50 5.08
C GLU A 69 -6.91 5.53 3.56
N PHE A 70 -5.93 5.39 2.67
CA PHE A 70 -6.20 5.45 1.21
C PHE A 70 -6.85 4.21 0.62
N MET A 71 -6.66 3.05 1.23
CA MET A 71 -7.34 1.82 0.81
C MET A 71 -8.70 1.60 1.50
N HIS A 72 -9.18 2.60 2.28
CA HIS A 72 -10.50 2.62 2.93
C HIS A 72 -10.77 1.45 3.91
N LEU A 73 -9.74 0.67 4.26
CA LEU A 73 -9.84 -0.57 5.03
C LEU A 73 -10.30 -0.35 6.49
N LYS A 74 -10.18 0.88 6.98
CA LYS A 74 -10.47 1.24 8.36
C LYS A 74 -11.96 1.21 8.70
N HIS A 75 -12.85 1.35 7.72
CA HIS A 75 -14.30 1.45 7.98
C HIS A 75 -15.15 0.42 7.22
N GLU A 76 -14.73 -0.09 6.06
CA GLU A 76 -15.45 -1.18 5.38
C GLU A 76 -14.54 -2.17 4.64
N THR A 77 -15.02 -3.41 4.59
CA THR A 77 -14.56 -4.59 3.82
C THR A 77 -13.25 -5.26 4.24
N LYS A 78 -13.36 -6.19 5.20
CA LYS A 78 -12.34 -7.22 5.51
C LYS A 78 -11.85 -7.96 4.26
N GLY A 79 -12.67 -8.07 3.21
CA GLY A 79 -12.30 -8.65 1.92
C GLY A 79 -11.19 -7.88 1.20
N LEU A 80 -11.19 -6.54 1.26
CA LEU A 80 -10.14 -5.70 0.65
C LEU A 80 -8.80 -5.82 1.39
N ILE A 81 -8.79 -6.18 2.68
CA ILE A 81 -7.55 -6.52 3.39
C ILE A 81 -6.93 -7.78 2.77
N TRP A 82 -7.74 -8.80 2.50
CA TRP A 82 -7.25 -10.06 1.90
C TRP A 82 -6.71 -9.87 0.48
N THR A 83 -7.28 -8.96 -0.31
CA THR A 83 -6.77 -8.68 -1.67
C THR A 83 -5.38 -8.03 -1.66
N ILE A 84 -4.97 -7.38 -0.57
CA ILE A 84 -3.63 -6.83 -0.39
C ILE A 84 -2.71 -7.85 0.28
N LEU A 85 -3.21 -8.57 1.29
CA LEU A 85 -2.41 -9.51 2.07
C LEU A 85 -1.99 -10.73 1.25
N ILE A 86 -2.87 -11.27 0.39
CA ILE A 86 -2.57 -12.46 -0.41
C ILE A 86 -1.42 -12.22 -1.41
N PRO A 87 -1.42 -11.16 -2.24
CA PRO A 87 -0.29 -10.85 -3.12
C PRO A 87 1.02 -10.59 -2.36
N VAL A 88 0.96 -9.90 -1.21
CA VAL A 88 2.15 -9.64 -0.39
C VAL A 88 2.72 -10.93 0.19
N ALA A 89 1.85 -11.82 0.70
CA ALA A 89 2.27 -13.12 1.20
C ALA A 89 2.91 -13.98 0.11
N LEU A 90 2.36 -13.97 -1.11
CA LEU A 90 2.96 -14.64 -2.26
C LEU A 90 4.33 -14.05 -2.63
N LEU A 91 4.49 -12.73 -2.58
CA LEU A 91 5.78 -12.08 -2.83
C LEU A 91 6.83 -12.48 -1.78
N ILE A 92 6.47 -12.52 -0.51
CA ILE A 92 7.38 -12.95 0.56
C ILE A 92 7.77 -14.41 0.37
N TRP A 93 6.80 -15.29 0.08
CA TRP A 93 7.07 -16.69 -0.20
C TRP A 93 7.99 -16.88 -1.41
N LEU A 94 7.73 -16.14 -2.49
CA LEU A 94 8.56 -16.14 -3.70
C LEU A 94 10.00 -15.69 -3.39
N LEU A 95 10.17 -14.63 -2.58
CA LEU A 95 11.49 -14.14 -2.20
C LEU A 95 12.30 -15.21 -1.46
N VAL A 96 11.67 -15.93 -0.52
CA VAL A 96 12.30 -17.02 0.23
C VAL A 96 12.68 -18.17 -0.69
N ALA A 97 11.79 -18.54 -1.62
CA ALA A 97 12.07 -19.59 -2.60
C ALA A 97 13.26 -19.23 -3.49
N LEU A 98 13.31 -18.00 -4.02
CA LEU A 98 14.42 -17.52 -4.86
C LEU A 98 15.75 -17.49 -4.10
N ILE A 99 15.75 -17.04 -2.84
CA ILE A 99 16.99 -17.01 -2.03
C ILE A 99 17.48 -18.42 -1.76
N THR A 100 16.59 -19.36 -1.43
CA THR A 100 16.94 -20.74 -1.11
C THR A 100 17.49 -21.47 -2.34
N GLU A 101 16.75 -21.46 -3.45
CA GLU A 101 17.17 -22.09 -4.70
C GLU A 101 18.42 -21.42 -5.29
N GLY A 102 18.48 -20.09 -5.23
CA GLY A 102 19.63 -19.32 -5.68
C GLY A 102 20.90 -19.64 -4.88
N SER A 103 20.80 -19.80 -3.55
CA SER A 103 21.93 -20.18 -2.70
C SER A 103 22.41 -21.60 -3.03
N PHE A 104 21.48 -22.55 -3.19
CA PHE A 104 21.81 -23.94 -3.53
C PHE A 104 22.52 -24.03 -4.89
N ILE A 105 21.99 -23.38 -5.93
CA ILE A 105 22.64 -23.32 -7.25
C ILE A 105 24.02 -22.66 -7.14
N GLY A 106 24.14 -21.59 -6.35
CA GLY A 106 25.39 -20.88 -6.14
C GLY A 106 26.47 -21.76 -5.54
N GLU A 107 26.14 -22.54 -4.51
CA GLU A 107 27.06 -23.51 -3.88
C GLU A 107 27.48 -24.61 -4.85
N VAL A 108 26.54 -25.20 -5.60
CA VAL A 108 26.83 -26.24 -6.59
C VAL A 108 27.79 -25.73 -7.66
N LEU A 109 27.56 -24.53 -8.20
CA LEU A 109 28.44 -23.92 -9.19
C LEU A 109 29.84 -23.65 -8.62
N GLN A 110 29.93 -23.09 -7.41
CA GLN A 110 31.22 -22.83 -6.75
C GLN A 110 32.03 -24.12 -6.52
N ASN A 111 31.35 -25.22 -6.20
CA ASN A 111 31.98 -26.52 -6.01
C ASN A 111 32.40 -27.19 -7.33
N MET A 112 31.75 -26.86 -8.46
CA MET A 112 32.08 -27.41 -9.78
C MET A 112 33.30 -26.74 -10.43
N PHE A 113 33.53 -25.46 -10.12
CA PHE A 113 34.65 -24.67 -10.63
C PHE A 113 35.85 -24.61 -9.65
N LYS A 114 35.78 -25.32 -8.53
CA LYS A 114 36.89 -25.59 -7.60
C LYS A 114 37.53 -26.94 -7.93
#